data_AF-J9FF68-F1
#
_entry.id   AF-J9FF68-F1
#
_cell.length_a   1.000
_cell.length_b   1.000
_cell.length_c   1.000
_cell.angle_alpha   90.00
_cell.angle_beta   90.00
_cell.angle_gamma   90.00
#
_symmetry.space_group_name_H-M   'P 1'
#
loop_
_entity.id
_entity.type
_entity.pdbx_description
1 polymer ?
#
loop_
_entity_poly.entity_id
_entity_poly.type
_entity_poly.pdbx_seq_one_letter_code
_entity_poly.pdbx_strand_id
1 'polypeptide(L)'
;VMNLVVAYLHENNLDNPSKGAYPLFSNIWGEPLTSSGVAYVINKYAAQARILHPELIPSKISPHIFRHSRAMHLLQAGVNLVYIRDILGHVSVKTTEIYARADSGLKRDALEAAYVDMGIHEPEQKSWEKNQKLREYLKSLA
;
A
#
# COMPACT_ATOMS: atom_id res chain seq x y z
N VAL A 1 8.52 13.10 -7.40
CA VAL A 1 9.20 11.89 -7.94
C VAL A 1 9.88 12.17 -9.27
N MET A 2 9.19 12.75 -10.28
CA MET A 2 9.82 13.08 -11.58
C MET A 2 11.09 13.93 -11.45
N ASN A 3 11.11 14.92 -10.55
CA ASN A 3 12.29 15.79 -10.41
C ASN A 3 13.57 15.06 -9.97
N LEU A 4 13.46 13.98 -9.19
CA LEU A 4 14.65 13.23 -8.71
C LEU A 4 15.22 12.32 -9.79
N VAL A 5 14.36 11.66 -10.57
CA VAL A 5 14.82 10.79 -11.66
C VAL A 5 15.42 11.63 -12.79
N VAL A 6 14.80 12.78 -13.12
CA VAL A 6 15.34 13.72 -14.10
C VAL A 6 16.69 14.29 -13.63
N ALA A 7 16.80 14.72 -12.38
CA ALA A 7 18.07 15.18 -11.81
C ALA A 7 19.15 14.08 -11.90
N TYR A 8 18.81 12.84 -11.52
CA TYR A 8 19.72 11.70 -11.62
C TYR A 8 20.17 11.44 -13.06
N LEU A 9 19.25 11.51 -14.04
CA LEU A 9 19.59 11.34 -15.46
C LEU A 9 20.61 12.38 -15.92
N HIS A 10 20.41 13.65 -15.57
CA HIS A 10 21.35 14.73 -15.91
C HIS A 10 22.70 14.56 -15.21
N GLU A 11 22.71 14.25 -13.90
CA GLU A 11 23.94 14.04 -13.11
C GLU A 11 24.79 12.89 -13.68
N ASN A 12 24.16 11.88 -14.27
CA ASN A 12 24.82 10.71 -14.85
C ASN A 12 24.95 10.78 -16.38
N ASN A 13 24.55 11.91 -16.99
CA ASN A 13 24.55 12.14 -18.44
C ASN A 13 23.88 10.98 -19.20
N LEU A 14 22.75 10.51 -18.68
CA LEU A 14 21.90 9.43 -19.22
C LEU A 14 20.75 9.98 -20.07
N ASP A 15 20.59 11.30 -20.12
CA ASP A 15 19.73 12.06 -21.01
C ASP A 15 20.29 12.16 -22.46
N ASN A 16 21.54 11.77 -22.66
CA ASN A 16 22.15 11.70 -23.99
C ASN A 16 21.56 10.54 -24.81
N PRO A 17 21.06 10.77 -26.04
CA PRO A 17 20.52 9.72 -26.92
C PRO A 17 21.48 8.55 -27.16
N SER A 18 22.79 8.81 -27.13
CA SER A 18 23.85 7.80 -27.30
C SER A 18 23.87 6.76 -26.17
N LYS A 19 23.21 7.04 -25.04
CA LYS A 19 23.14 6.16 -23.88
C LYS A 19 21.78 5.47 -23.68
N GLY A 20 20.92 5.46 -24.70
CA GLY A 20 19.60 4.82 -24.60
C GLY A 20 19.62 3.32 -24.26
N ALA A 21 20.76 2.64 -24.47
CA ALA A 21 20.95 1.24 -24.12
C ALA A 21 21.54 1.00 -22.71
N TYR A 22 21.94 2.06 -22.00
CA TYR A 22 22.53 1.94 -20.67
C TYR A 22 21.43 1.70 -19.61
N PRO A 23 21.72 0.93 -18.56
CA PRO A 23 20.78 0.74 -17.47
C PRO A 23 20.50 2.06 -16.76
N LEU A 24 19.23 2.34 -16.46
CA LEU A 24 18.82 3.54 -15.73
C LEU A 24 19.50 3.63 -14.36
N PHE A 25 19.68 2.50 -13.67
CA PHE A 25 20.43 2.45 -12.42
C PHE A 25 21.53 1.42 -12.57
N SER A 26 22.78 1.85 -12.46
CA SER A 26 23.95 1.00 -12.55
C SER A 26 24.65 0.84 -11.21
N ASN A 27 25.42 -0.23 -11.07
CA ASN A 27 26.42 -0.34 -10.02
C ASN A 27 27.72 0.39 -10.42
N ILE A 28 28.75 0.30 -9.56
CA ILE A 28 30.05 0.97 -9.79
C ILE A 28 30.79 0.46 -11.03
N TRP A 29 30.43 -0.72 -11.55
CA TRP A 29 31.02 -1.32 -12.74
C TRP A 29 30.24 -0.97 -14.03
N GLY A 30 29.15 -0.19 -13.93
CA GLY A 30 28.30 0.16 -15.07
C GLY A 30 27.24 -0.89 -15.43
N GLU A 31 27.19 -2.00 -14.70
CA GLU A 31 26.23 -3.08 -14.89
C GLU A 31 24.88 -2.75 -14.22
N PRO A 32 23.76 -3.35 -14.67
CA PRO A 32 22.44 -3.12 -14.08
C PRO A 32 22.42 -3.38 -12.58
N LEU A 33 21.78 -2.48 -11.82
CA LEU A 33 21.65 -2.63 -10.38
C LEU A 33 20.75 -3.83 -10.03
N THR A 34 21.29 -4.78 -9.27
CA THR A 34 20.57 -6.00 -8.88
C THR A 34 19.63 -5.77 -7.70
N SER A 35 18.66 -6.66 -7.47
CA SER A 35 17.77 -6.59 -6.30
C SER A 35 18.53 -6.60 -4.97
N SER A 36 19.60 -7.39 -4.87
CA SER A 36 20.49 -7.40 -3.71
C SER A 36 21.27 -6.09 -3.57
N GLY A 37 21.68 -5.49 -4.69
CA GLY A 37 22.32 -4.16 -4.72
C GLY A 37 21.37 -3.06 -4.22
N VAL A 38 20.12 -3.05 -4.66
CA VAL A 38 19.09 -2.14 -4.15
C VAL A 38 18.89 -2.32 -2.65
N ALA A 39 18.77 -3.59 -2.19
CA ALA A 39 18.62 -3.88 -0.77
C ALA A 39 19.82 -3.39 0.06
N TYR A 40 21.04 -3.55 -0.46
CA TYR A 40 22.26 -3.04 0.17
C TYR A 40 22.23 -1.51 0.29
N VAL A 41 21.92 -0.79 -0.79
CA VAL A 41 21.84 0.68 -0.82
C VAL A 41 20.82 1.18 0.20
N ILE A 42 19.62 0.57 0.22
CA ILE A 42 18.56 0.91 1.18
C ILE A 42 19.05 0.71 2.62
N ASN A 43 19.67 -0.44 2.92
CA ASN A 43 20.15 -0.72 4.28
C ASN A 43 21.25 0.24 4.73
N LYS A 44 22.15 0.62 3.81
CA LYS A 44 23.19 1.62 4.08
C LYS A 44 22.57 2.96 4.52
N TYR A 45 21.63 3.50 3.75
CA TYR A 45 21.01 4.78 4.09
C TYR A 45 20.05 4.68 5.28
N ALA A 46 19.37 3.56 5.46
CA ALA A 46 18.57 3.30 6.64
C ALA A 46 19.41 3.27 7.92
N ALA A 47 20.61 2.67 7.89
CA ALA A 47 21.52 2.68 9.02
C ALA A 47 21.96 4.11 9.39
N GLN A 48 22.28 4.93 8.38
CA GLN A 48 22.60 6.35 8.60
C GLN A 48 21.42 7.14 9.17
N ALA A 49 20.23 6.97 8.60
CA ALA A 49 19.02 7.64 9.08
C ALA A 49 18.67 7.25 10.53
N ARG A 50 18.90 5.98 10.91
CA ARG A 50 18.64 5.48 12.27
C ARG A 50 19.58 6.09 13.32
N ILE A 51 20.78 6.54 12.93
CA ILE A 51 21.68 7.28 13.84
C ILE A 51 21.05 8.63 14.23
N LEU A 52 20.37 9.27 13.28
CA LEU A 52 19.74 10.59 13.49
C LEU A 52 18.36 10.49 14.13
N HIS A 53 17.57 9.48 13.73
CA HIS A 53 16.17 9.30 14.13
C HIS A 53 15.87 7.81 14.39
N PRO A 54 16.35 7.25 15.51
CA PRO A 54 16.17 5.83 15.82
C PRO A 54 14.70 5.41 15.98
N GLU A 55 13.83 6.33 16.40
CA GLU A 55 12.41 6.12 16.61
C GLU A 55 11.59 6.03 15.31
N LEU A 56 12.08 6.64 14.23
CA LEU A 56 11.36 6.71 12.95
C LEU A 56 11.69 5.55 12.01
N ILE A 57 12.87 4.93 12.15
CA ILE A 57 13.41 4.00 11.16
C ILE A 57 13.37 2.55 11.69
N PRO A 58 12.50 1.67 11.13
CA PRO A 58 12.40 0.28 11.55
C PRO A 58 13.74 -0.46 11.57
N SER A 59 13.90 -1.43 12.47
CA SER A 59 15.14 -2.21 12.61
C SER A 59 15.48 -3.02 11.37
N LYS A 60 14.48 -3.56 10.68
CA LYS A 60 14.62 -4.28 9.40
C LYS A 60 13.93 -3.50 8.29
N ILE A 61 14.67 -3.22 7.22
CA ILE A 61 14.16 -2.54 6.04
C ILE A 61 14.53 -3.34 4.79
N SER A 62 13.57 -3.47 3.88
CA SER A 62 13.75 -4.13 2.59
C SER A 62 12.96 -3.41 1.50
N PRO A 63 13.27 -3.62 0.21
CA PRO A 63 12.50 -3.03 -0.89
C PRO A 63 10.99 -3.33 -0.82
N HIS A 64 10.61 -4.51 -0.31
CA HIS A 64 9.22 -4.90 -0.17
C HIS A 64 8.45 -4.03 0.84
N ILE A 65 9.11 -3.50 1.87
CA ILE A 65 8.48 -2.60 2.86
C ILE A 65 8.09 -1.28 2.20
N PHE A 66 8.98 -0.66 1.41
CA PHE A 66 8.67 0.56 0.66
C PHE A 66 7.46 0.37 -0.26
N ARG A 67 7.42 -0.78 -0.95
CA ARG A 67 6.30 -1.14 -1.83
C ARG A 67 5.00 -1.28 -1.05
N HIS A 68 5.03 -1.96 0.09
CA HIS A 68 3.86 -2.12 0.94
C HIS A 68 3.36 -0.78 1.50
N SER A 69 4.26 0.06 2.01
CA SER A 69 3.91 1.41 2.49
C SER A 69 3.27 2.25 1.40
N ARG A 70 3.82 2.22 0.17
CA ARG A 70 3.21 2.93 -0.96
C ARG A 70 1.82 2.38 -1.31
N ALA A 71 1.64 1.06 -1.29
CA ALA A 71 0.34 0.43 -1.53
C ALA A 71 -0.69 0.86 -0.48
N MET A 72 -0.31 0.85 0.80
CA MET A 72 -1.19 1.25 1.89
C MET A 72 -1.57 2.74 1.81
N HIS A 73 -0.62 3.62 1.48
CA HIS A 73 -0.92 5.03 1.27
C HIS A 73 -1.90 5.25 0.10
N LEU A 74 -1.78 4.48 -0.99
CA LEU A 74 -2.73 4.55 -2.11
C LEU A 74 -4.12 4.06 -1.69
N LEU A 75 -4.17 2.97 -0.92
CA LEU A 75 -5.43 2.41 -0.42
C LEU A 75 -6.14 3.39 0.53
N GLN A 76 -5.39 4.00 1.47
CA GLN A 76 -5.91 5.03 2.38
C GLN A 76 -6.39 6.29 1.65
N ALA A 77 -5.80 6.59 0.48
CA ALA A 77 -6.25 7.67 -0.38
C ALA A 77 -7.50 7.29 -1.22
N GLY A 78 -8.10 6.12 -0.98
CA GLY A 78 -9.29 5.65 -1.68
C GLY A 78 -9.04 5.13 -3.09
N VAL A 79 -7.78 4.90 -3.48
CA VAL A 79 -7.48 4.35 -4.81
C VAL A 79 -7.97 2.91 -4.86
N ASN A 80 -8.78 2.59 -5.87
CA ASN A 80 -9.33 1.25 -6.02
C ASN A 80 -8.21 0.22 -6.16
N LEU A 81 -8.37 -0.89 -5.44
CA LEU A 81 -7.36 -1.92 -5.27
C LEU A 81 -6.89 -2.56 -6.60
N VAL A 82 -7.77 -2.62 -7.61
CA VAL A 82 -7.44 -3.08 -8.97
C VAL A 82 -6.36 -2.17 -9.58
N TYR A 83 -6.51 -0.85 -9.45
CA TYR A 83 -5.52 0.10 -9.94
C TYR A 83 -4.22 0.07 -9.14
N ILE A 84 -4.30 -0.10 -7.81
CA ILE A 84 -3.08 -0.24 -6.98
C ILE A 84 -2.27 -1.46 -7.41
N ARG A 85 -2.95 -2.58 -7.67
CA ARG A 85 -2.34 -3.81 -8.17
C ARG A 85 -1.65 -3.58 -9.50
N ASP A 86 -2.30 -2.88 -10.42
CA ASP A 86 -1.76 -2.64 -11.77
C ASP A 86 -0.57 -1.67 -11.73
N ILE A 87 -0.64 -0.61 -10.90
CA ILE A 87 0.46 0.36 -10.69
C ILE A 87 1.70 -0.30 -10.09
N LEU A 88 1.53 -1.23 -9.15
CA LEU A 88 2.65 -1.89 -8.48
C LEU A 88 3.11 -3.15 -9.23
N GLY A 89 2.24 -3.79 -10.02
CA GLY A 89 2.48 -4.98 -10.84
C GLY A 89 2.37 -6.31 -10.07
N HIS A 90 1.50 -7.23 -10.52
CA HIS A 90 1.43 -8.67 -10.16
C HIS A 90 1.79 -9.09 -8.72
N VAL A 91 1.35 -8.38 -7.68
CA VAL A 91 1.37 -8.98 -6.33
C VAL A 91 0.26 -10.01 -6.32
N SER A 92 0.63 -11.30 -6.32
CA SER A 92 -0.23 -12.48 -6.23
C SER A 92 -1.61 -12.20 -5.63
N VAL A 93 -2.68 -12.79 -6.19
CA VAL A 93 -4.08 -12.69 -5.73
C VAL A 93 -4.22 -12.81 -4.20
N LYS A 94 -3.32 -13.57 -3.56
CA LYS A 94 -3.20 -13.74 -2.10
C LYS A 94 -2.93 -12.44 -1.31
N THR A 95 -2.33 -11.43 -1.94
CA THR A 95 -1.99 -10.13 -1.33
C THR A 95 -3.07 -9.08 -1.55
N THR A 96 -3.93 -9.27 -2.55
CA THR A 96 -5.13 -8.45 -2.77
C THR A 96 -6.12 -8.64 -1.61
N GLU A 97 -6.23 -9.87 -1.09
CA GLU A 97 -7.06 -10.19 0.08
C GLU A 97 -6.59 -9.49 1.37
N ILE A 98 -5.28 -9.26 1.52
CA ILE A 98 -4.71 -8.54 2.68
C ILE A 98 -5.13 -7.07 2.62
N TYR A 99 -5.06 -6.43 1.46
CA TYR A 99 -5.50 -5.04 1.29
C TYR A 99 -7.01 -4.89 1.48
N ALA A 100 -7.81 -5.80 0.92
CA ALA A 100 -9.25 -5.82 1.13
C ALA A 100 -9.61 -6.08 2.61
N ARG A 101 -8.83 -6.88 3.35
CA ARG A 101 -9.05 -7.16 4.78
C ARG A 101 -8.58 -6.01 5.68
N ALA A 102 -7.61 -5.22 5.25
CA ALA A 102 -6.94 -4.20 6.07
C ALA A 102 -7.75 -2.92 6.29
N ASP A 103 -8.80 -2.65 5.51
CA ASP A 103 -9.65 -1.48 5.74
C ASP A 103 -11.10 -1.85 6.00
N SER A 104 -11.49 -1.81 7.28
CA SER A 104 -12.88 -1.89 7.72
C SER A 104 -13.67 -0.63 7.32
N GLY A 105 -13.00 0.51 7.10
CA GLY A 105 -13.59 1.77 6.66
C GLY A 105 -14.12 1.68 5.23
N LEU A 106 -13.26 1.39 4.25
CA LEU A 106 -13.66 1.16 2.86
C LEU A 106 -14.74 0.08 2.71
N LYS A 107 -14.69 -1.01 3.50
CA LYS A 107 -15.77 -2.01 3.50
C LYS A 107 -17.09 -1.45 3.98
N ARG A 108 -17.07 -0.68 5.08
CA ARG A 108 -18.27 -0.05 5.64
C ARG A 108 -18.83 0.97 4.65
N ASP A 109 -18.00 1.81 4.05
CA ASP A 109 -18.41 2.85 3.12
C ASP A 109 -18.94 2.26 1.80
N ALA A 110 -18.31 1.19 1.30
CA ALA A 110 -18.81 0.46 0.13
C ALA A 110 -20.14 -0.26 0.43
N LEU A 111 -20.31 -0.77 1.66
CA LEU A 111 -21.57 -1.37 2.11
C LEU A 111 -22.65 -0.30 2.22
N GLU A 112 -22.36 0.84 2.86
CA GLU A 112 -23.30 1.97 3.00
C GLU A 112 -23.73 2.52 1.63
N ALA A 113 -22.80 2.69 0.69
CA ALA A 113 -23.11 3.13 -0.67
C ALA A 113 -24.00 2.13 -1.42
N ALA A 114 -23.75 0.82 -1.28
CA ALA A 114 -24.58 -0.21 -1.88
C ALA A 114 -25.97 -0.32 -1.22
N TYR A 115 -26.07 -0.04 0.09
CA TYR A 115 -27.34 -0.01 0.81
C TYR A 115 -28.25 1.14 0.33
N VAL A 116 -27.68 2.30 -0.01
CA VAL A 116 -28.43 3.45 -0.53
C VAL A 116 -28.93 3.19 -1.96
N ASP A 117 -28.11 2.55 -2.82
CA ASP A 117 -28.46 2.28 -4.22
C ASP A 117 -29.57 1.22 -4.39
N MET A 118 -29.70 0.28 -3.45
CA MET A 118 -30.75 -0.74 -3.48
C MET A 118 -32.14 -0.24 -3.04
N GLY A 119 -32.30 1.05 -2.74
CA GLY A 119 -33.61 1.63 -2.39
C GLY A 119 -34.24 1.02 -1.13
N ILE A 120 -33.43 0.41 -0.25
CA ILE A 120 -33.91 -0.11 1.02
C ILE A 120 -34.09 1.08 1.96
N HIS A 121 -35.33 1.58 2.03
CA HIS A 121 -35.78 2.46 3.12
C HIS A 121 -35.46 1.82 4.48
N GLU A 122 -35.27 2.67 5.50
CA GLU A 122 -34.99 2.31 6.91
C GLU A 122 -35.41 0.88 7.27
N PRO A 123 -34.50 0.06 7.82
CA PRO A 123 -34.76 -1.36 8.00
C PRO A 123 -36.05 -1.53 8.79
N GLU A 124 -37.07 -2.07 8.12
CA GLU A 124 -38.29 -2.53 8.74
C GLU A 124 -37.88 -3.37 9.96
N GLN A 125 -38.29 -2.95 11.16
CA GLN A 125 -37.85 -3.50 12.46
C GLN A 125 -37.45 -4.97 12.35
N LYS A 126 -36.16 -5.25 12.55
CA LYS A 126 -35.59 -6.59 12.38
C LYS A 126 -36.41 -7.56 13.22
N SER A 127 -36.79 -8.71 12.66
CA SER A 127 -37.74 -9.66 13.29
C SER A 127 -37.37 -10.09 14.72
N TRP A 128 -36.08 -10.04 15.08
CA TRP A 128 -35.57 -10.34 16.41
C TRP A 128 -35.82 -9.23 17.45
N GLU A 129 -36.00 -7.97 17.03
CA GLU A 129 -36.37 -6.85 17.92
C GLU A 129 -37.81 -6.97 18.44
N LYS A 130 -38.67 -7.70 17.71
CA LYS A 130 -40.05 -8.01 18.10
C LYS A 130 -40.13 -9.15 19.12
N ASN A 131 -39.06 -9.94 19.31
CA ASN A 131 -39.04 -11.05 20.25
C ASN A 131 -38.54 -10.59 21.62
N GLN A 132 -39.49 -10.29 22.51
CA GLN A 132 -39.21 -9.81 23.86
C GLN A 132 -38.34 -10.77 24.68
N LYS A 133 -38.58 -12.09 24.57
CA LYS A 133 -37.80 -13.11 25.29
C LYS A 133 -36.34 -13.12 24.86
N LEU A 134 -36.10 -12.98 23.55
CA LEU A 134 -34.74 -12.94 23.00
C LEU A 134 -33.98 -11.69 23.45
N ARG A 135 -34.66 -10.54 23.53
CA ARG A 135 -34.07 -9.31 24.05
C ARG A 135 -33.72 -9.39 25.53
N GLU A 136 -34.58 -9.99 26.35
CA GLU A 136 -34.34 -10.18 27.77
C GLU A 136 -33.16 -11.13 28.00
N TYR A 137 -33.08 -12.21 27.24
CA TYR A 137 -31.95 -13.13 27.24
C TYR A 137 -30.63 -12.43 26.87
N LEU A 138 -30.59 -11.67 25.77
CA LEU A 138 -29.38 -10.94 25.36
C LEU A 138 -28.95 -9.88 26.37
N LYS A 139 -29.90 -9.22 27.06
CA LYS A 139 -29.59 -8.28 28.14
C LYS A 139 -29.01 -8.94 29.39
N SER A 140 -29.31 -10.22 29.63
CA SER A 140 -28.71 -10.98 30.74
C SER A 140 -27.27 -11.43 30.49
N LEU A 141 -26.76 -11.27 29.26
CA LEU A 141 -25.40 -11.63 28.85
C LEU A 141 -24.44 -10.42 28.84
N ALA A 142 -24.96 -9.21 29.09
CA ALA A 142 -24.19 -7.97 29.25
C ALA A 142 -24.05 -7.63 30.74
#